data_AF-A0A6A4H011-F1
#
_entry.id   AF-A0A6A4H011-F1
#
_cell.length_a   1.000
_cell.length_b   1.000
_cell.length_c   1.000
_cell.angle_alpha   90.00
_cell.angle_beta   90.00
_cell.angle_gamma   90.00
#
_symmetry.space_group_name_H-M   'P 1'
#
loop_
_entity.id
_entity.type
_entity.pdbx_description
1 polymer ?
#
loop_
_entity_poly.entity_id
_entity_poly.type
_entity_poly.pdbx_seq_one_letter_code
_entity_poly.pdbx_strand_id
1 'polypeptide(L)'
;MVFRKISKDLKERALWLLEAGYIDEEVADLIGVSTKSIGRWQKNVETFGSVIPPHNFPQGRPSVVSTEVREDLVSLSVESPELLLDEIQD
;
A
#
# COMPACT_ATOMS: atom_id res chain seq x y z
N MET A 1 -0.08 -20.56 1.18
CA MET A 1 0.52 -19.77 2.27
C MET A 1 -0.47 -18.66 2.64
N VAL A 2 -0.86 -18.56 3.90
CA VAL A 2 -1.84 -17.56 4.38
C VAL A 2 -1.21 -16.16 4.30
N PHE A 3 -2.02 -15.15 4.01
CA PHE A 3 -1.56 -13.76 4.03
C PHE A 3 -1.08 -13.39 5.45
N ARG A 4 0.18 -12.95 5.56
CA ARG A 4 0.76 -12.45 6.81
C ARG A 4 1.63 -11.23 6.55
N LYS A 5 1.61 -10.28 7.48
CA LYS A 5 2.46 -9.09 7.40
C LYS A 5 3.86 -9.42 7.90
N ILE A 6 4.86 -9.29 7.03
CA ILE A 6 6.28 -9.42 7.40
C ILE A 6 6.83 -8.05 7.77
N SER A 7 7.51 -7.94 8.90
CA SER A 7 8.15 -6.70 9.36
C SER A 7 9.22 -6.23 8.37
N LYS A 8 9.52 -4.94 8.36
CA LYS A 8 10.57 -4.35 7.52
C LYS A 8 11.91 -5.04 7.77
N ASP A 9 12.29 -5.14 9.04
CA ASP A 9 13.58 -5.67 9.47
C ASP A 9 13.79 -7.12 9.03
N LEU A 10 12.74 -7.96 9.05
CA LEU A 10 12.84 -9.33 8.56
C LEU A 10 13.10 -9.40 7.05
N LYS A 11 12.51 -8.47 6.27
CA LYS A 11 12.77 -8.41 4.82
C LYS A 11 14.20 -7.96 4.56
N GLU A 12 14.68 -6.93 5.26
CA GLU A 12 16.05 -6.44 5.13
C GLU A 12 17.05 -7.52 5.56
N ARG A 13 16.76 -8.25 6.65
CA ARG A 13 17.59 -9.37 7.09
C ARG A 13 17.64 -10.51 6.07
N ALA A 14 16.52 -10.80 5.39
CA ALA A 14 16.50 -11.77 4.30
C ALA A 14 17.45 -11.38 3.18
N LEU A 15 17.41 -10.11 2.75
CA LEU A 15 18.28 -9.62 1.67
C LEU A 15 19.74 -9.59 2.09
N TRP A 16 20.03 -9.23 3.34
CA TRP A 16 21.38 -9.28 3.89
C TRP A 16 21.95 -10.71 3.89
N LEU A 17 21.13 -11.72 4.22
CA LEU A 17 21.56 -13.12 4.17
C LEU A 17 21.88 -13.56 2.73
N LEU A 18 21.09 -13.13 1.76
CA LEU A 18 21.39 -13.43 0.35
C LEU A 18 22.68 -12.75 -0.12
N GLU A 19 22.90 -11.48 0.27
CA GLU A 19 24.14 -10.78 -0.04
C GLU A 19 25.37 -11.45 0.61
N ALA A 20 25.19 -12.05 1.79
CA ALA A 20 26.21 -12.85 2.46
C ALA A 20 26.43 -14.25 1.83
N GLY A 21 25.70 -14.60 0.76
CA GLY A 21 25.89 -15.83 0.00
C GLY A 21 25.12 -17.04 0.51
N TYR A 22 24.12 -16.85 1.40
CA TYR A 22 23.23 -17.93 1.83
C TYR A 22 22.27 -18.34 0.70
N ILE A 23 21.82 -19.60 0.72
CA ILE A 23 20.94 -20.17 -0.30
C ILE A 23 19.53 -19.60 -0.15
N ASP A 24 18.93 -19.14 -1.26
CA ASP A 24 17.59 -18.55 -1.31
C ASP A 24 16.52 -19.40 -0.62
N GLU A 25 16.56 -20.72 -0.83
CA GLU A 25 15.60 -21.68 -0.28
C GLU A 25 15.71 -21.77 1.25
N GLU A 26 16.93 -21.84 1.78
CA GLU A 26 17.19 -21.88 3.22
C GLU A 26 16.76 -20.58 3.91
N VAL A 27 17.05 -19.44 3.29
CA VAL A 27 16.61 -18.12 3.81
C VAL A 27 15.09 -18.00 3.78
N ALA A 28 14.45 -18.47 2.71
CA ALA A 28 13.01 -18.49 2.59
C ALA A 28 12.35 -19.35 3.67
N ASP A 29 12.88 -20.55 3.90
CA ASP A 29 12.40 -21.48 4.93
C ASP A 29 12.62 -20.94 6.34
N LEU A 30 13.81 -20.39 6.62
CA LEU A 30 14.15 -19.78 7.92
C LEU A 30 13.17 -18.68 8.31
N ILE A 31 12.80 -17.83 7.35
CA ILE A 31 11.87 -16.71 7.59
C ILE A 31 10.41 -17.17 7.48
N GLY A 32 10.15 -18.32 6.85
CA GLY A 32 8.83 -18.90 6.61
C GLY A 32 8.08 -18.23 5.45
N VAL A 33 8.79 -17.75 4.42
CA VAL A 33 8.21 -17.12 3.23
C VAL A 33 8.57 -17.92 1.98
N SER A 34 7.91 -17.64 0.86
CA SER A 34 8.35 -18.19 -0.44
C SER A 34 9.55 -17.42 -0.99
N THR A 35 10.41 -18.07 -1.77
CA THR A 35 11.49 -17.43 -2.56
C THR A 35 10.97 -16.28 -3.44
N LYS A 36 9.76 -16.43 -3.99
CA LYS A 36 9.06 -15.36 -4.74
C LYS A 36 8.83 -14.08 -3.94
N SER A 37 8.64 -14.18 -2.62
CA SER A 37 8.51 -13.01 -1.75
C SER A 37 9.84 -12.27 -1.63
N ILE A 38 10.93 -13.01 -1.50
CA ILE A 38 12.28 -12.44 -1.42
C ILE A 38 12.64 -11.75 -2.73
N GLY A 39 12.38 -12.38 -3.88
CA GLY A 39 12.58 -11.76 -5.19
C GLY A 39 11.78 -10.46 -5.38
N ARG A 40 10.55 -10.39 -4.84
CA ARG A 40 9.78 -9.13 -4.81
C ARG A 40 10.46 -8.05 -3.96
N TRP A 41 11.05 -8.41 -2.83
CA TRP A 41 11.76 -7.44 -1.98
C TRP A 41 13.03 -6.94 -2.64
N GLN A 42 13.80 -7.80 -3.30
CA GLN A 42 14.95 -7.40 -4.13
C GLN A 42 14.52 -6.39 -5.20
N LYS A 43 13.46 -6.72 -5.96
CA LYS A 43 12.93 -5.82 -6.99
C LYS A 43 12.47 -4.48 -6.41
N ASN A 44 11.86 -4.47 -5.23
CA ASN A 44 11.46 -3.23 -4.57
C ASN A 44 12.68 -2.38 -4.18
N VAL A 45 13.76 -2.99 -3.68
CA VAL A 45 15.00 -2.27 -3.38
C VAL A 45 15.62 -1.71 -4.67
N GLU A 46 15.68 -2.49 -5.74
CA GLU A 46 16.20 -2.05 -7.04
C GLU A 46 15.38 -0.88 -7.62
N THR A 47 14.04 -0.93 -7.49
CA THR A 47 13.15 0.06 -8.08
C THR A 47 12.97 1.31 -7.21
N PHE A 48 12.94 1.16 -5.88
CA PHE A 48 12.51 2.20 -4.94
C PHE A 48 13.51 2.48 -3.81
N GLY A 49 14.63 1.75 -3.73
CA GLY A 49 15.62 1.89 -2.64
C GLY A 49 15.15 1.35 -1.29
N SER A 50 14.02 0.66 -1.22
CA SER A 50 13.43 0.14 0.01
C SER A 50 12.70 -1.18 -0.22
N VAL A 51 12.78 -2.11 0.74
CA VAL A 51 12.00 -3.37 0.72
C VAL A 51 10.49 -3.13 0.81
N ILE A 52 10.09 -1.95 1.30
CA ILE A 52 8.71 -1.46 1.30
C ILE A 52 8.58 -0.50 0.11
N PRO A 53 7.76 -0.83 -0.89
CA PRO A 53 7.50 0.07 -1.99
C PRO A 53 6.71 1.29 -1.47
N PRO A 54 6.82 2.45 -2.12
CA PRO A 54 5.98 3.60 -1.79
C PRO A 54 4.51 3.20 -1.88
N HIS A 55 3.66 3.85 -1.08
CA HIS A 55 2.21 3.66 -1.19
C HIS A 55 1.80 3.93 -2.65
N ASN A 56 0.99 3.03 -3.21
CA ASN A 56 0.44 3.24 -4.56
C ASN A 56 -0.20 4.63 -4.60
N PHE A 57 0.21 5.44 -5.59
CA PHE A 57 -0.49 6.65 -6.00
C PHE A 57 -1.99 6.36 -6.09
N PRO A 58 -2.87 7.35 -5.82
CA PRO A 58 -4.32 7.14 -5.75
C PRO A 58 -4.77 6.30 -6.94
N GLN A 59 -5.18 5.06 -6.65
CA GLN A 59 -5.63 4.13 -7.66
C GLN A 59 -7.08 4.48 -7.99
N GLY A 60 -7.35 4.68 -9.27
CA GLY A 60 -8.67 5.10 -9.77
C GLY A 60 -8.63 6.48 -10.42
N ARG A 61 -9.80 6.93 -10.90
CA ARG A 61 -9.95 8.27 -11.45
C ARG A 61 -9.90 9.28 -10.29
N PRO A 62 -9.09 10.36 -10.39
CA PRO A 62 -9.14 11.44 -9.41
C PRO A 62 -10.57 11.92 -9.21
N SER A 63 -10.95 12.17 -7.95
CA SER A 63 -12.27 12.70 -7.63
C SER A 63 -12.44 14.06 -8.30
N VAL A 64 -13.57 14.26 -8.98
CA VAL A 64 -13.98 15.59 -9.45
C VAL A 64 -14.40 16.47 -8.26
N VAL A 65 -14.89 15.85 -7.20
CA VAL A 65 -15.28 16.50 -5.95
C VAL A 65 -14.05 16.74 -5.09
N SER A 66 -13.74 18.00 -4.79
CA SER A 66 -12.67 18.39 -3.87
C SER A 66 -13.05 18.07 -2.42
N THR A 67 -12.07 18.15 -1.50
CA THR A 67 -12.34 17.98 -0.07
C THR A 67 -13.31 19.03 0.46
N GLU A 68 -13.15 20.28 0.04
CA GLU A 68 -14.02 21.42 0.41
C GLU A 68 -15.48 21.14 0.03
N VAL A 69 -15.72 20.79 -1.24
CA VAL A 69 -17.07 20.47 -1.73
C VAL A 69 -17.68 19.28 -0.97
N ARG A 70 -16.87 18.30 -0.59
CA ARG A 70 -17.36 17.17 0.21
C ARG A 70 -17.78 17.62 1.62
N GLU A 71 -17.00 18.48 2.27
CA GLU A 71 -17.32 18.99 3.61
C GLU A 71 -18.59 19.85 3.59
N ASP A 72 -18.75 20.65 2.54
CA ASP A 72 -19.95 21.45 2.32
C ASP A 72 -21.18 20.55 2.11
N LEU A 73 -21.08 19.52 1.27
CA LEU A 73 -22.17 18.56 1.05
C LEU A 73 -22.55 17.81 2.33
N VAL A 74 -21.58 17.44 3.17
CA VAL A 74 -21.84 16.81 4.46
C VAL A 74 -22.59 17.78 5.38
N SER A 75 -22.15 19.03 5.45
CA SER A 75 -22.78 20.06 6.29
C SER A 75 -24.23 20.34 5.85
N LEU A 76 -24.45 20.51 4.54
CA LEU A 76 -25.78 20.69 3.96
C LEU A 76 -26.71 19.51 4.24
N SER A 77 -26.19 18.27 4.20
CA SER A 77 -27.01 17.08 4.50
C SER A 77 -27.51 17.03 5.94
N VAL A 78 -26.78 17.65 6.87
CA VAL A 78 -27.15 17.75 8.29
C VAL A 78 -28.12 18.91 8.52
N GLU A 79 -27.85 20.06 7.90
CA GLU A 79 -28.65 21.28 8.06
C GLU A 79 -30.01 21.18 7.35
N SER A 80 -30.04 20.59 6.16
CA SER A 80 -31.23 20.49 5.30
C SER A 80 -31.29 19.10 4.64
N PRO A 81 -31.74 18.06 5.38
CA PRO A 81 -31.77 16.69 4.87
C PRO A 81 -32.78 16.47 3.73
N GLU A 82 -33.70 17.41 3.50
CA GLU A 82 -34.68 17.35 2.41
C GLU A 82 -34.17 17.98 1.11
N LEU A 83 -33.02 18.66 1.15
CA LEU A 83 -32.41 19.30 -0.02
C LEU A 83 -31.97 18.24 -1.04
N LEU A 84 -32.42 18.39 -2.29
CA LEU A 84 -32.09 17.46 -3.35
C LEU A 84 -30.75 17.82 -4.02
N LEU A 85 -30.12 16.83 -4.65
CA LEU A 85 -28.79 17.01 -5.26
C LEU A 85 -28.78 17.91 -6.50
N ASP A 86 -29.92 18.05 -7.18
CA ASP A 86 -30.13 18.96 -8.29
C ASP A 86 -30.23 20.42 -7.81
N GLU A 87 -30.88 20.65 -6.67
CA GLU A 87 -30.97 21.98 -6.04
C GLU A 87 -29.61 22.54 -5.56
N ILE A 88 -28.63 21.67 -5.31
CA ILE A 88 -27.27 22.06 -4.90
C ILE A 88 -26.40 22.52 -6.10
N GLN A 89 -26.82 22.23 -7.33
CA GLN A 89 -26.04 22.50 -8.55
C GLN A 89 -26.38 23.82 -9.25
N ASP A 90 -27.42 24.53 -8.80
CA ASP A 90 -27.82 25.88 -9.27
C ASP A 90 -27.13 27.00 -8.46
#